data_AF-A0A3A8KED8-F1
#
_entry.id   AF-A0A3A8KED8-F1
#
_cell.length_a   1.000
_cell.length_b   1.000
_cell.length_c   1.000
_cell.angle_alpha   90.00
_cell.angle_beta   90.00
_cell.angle_gamma   90.00
#
_symmetry.space_group_name_H-M   'P 1'
#
loop_
_entity.id
_entity.type
_entity.pdbx_description
1 polymer ?
#
loop_
_entity_poly.entity_id
_entity_poly.type
_entity_poly.pdbx_seq_one_letter_code
_entity_poly.pdbx_strand_id
1 'polypeptide(L)'
;MHVESPRSARTPKAVTFLRIPVLLAVGMMTMGSGMGNPGCGGSSVSVCEGGCAIAGTYTLQFADTSPPGDECEALGLGLPKGPLVVNLSGTYATATLDGASLSTYYYGEPSWELNLFGSQTLTETTWYNTVFTATVAAPAPQSDTDSSTIEGEYKLESYSSDKTASKCIIRRNFTATR
;
A
#
# COMPACT_ATOMS: atom_id res chain seq x y z
N MET A 1 -79.76 13.87 46.37
CA MET A 1 -79.90 14.74 45.17
C MET A 1 -78.82 15.79 45.25
N HIS A 2 -78.05 15.99 44.17
CA HIS A 2 -77.04 17.05 43.96
C HIS A 2 -77.63 18.45 44.25
N VAL A 3 -76.90 19.57 44.40
CA VAL A 3 -75.65 20.12 43.84
C VAL A 3 -75.22 21.20 44.88
N GLU A 4 -73.96 21.50 45.13
CA GLU A 4 -73.31 22.71 44.60
C GLU A 4 -71.85 22.75 45.07
N SER A 5 -70.95 23.06 44.14
CA SER A 5 -69.56 23.40 44.44
C SER A 5 -69.30 24.78 43.84
N PRO A 6 -68.90 25.79 44.62
CA PRO A 6 -68.60 27.11 44.08
C PRO A 6 -67.18 27.14 43.50
N ARG A 7 -67.08 27.59 42.25
CA ARG A 7 -65.84 28.09 41.65
C ARG A 7 -65.35 29.30 42.44
N SER A 8 -64.08 29.31 42.82
CA SER A 8 -63.38 30.55 43.16
C SER A 8 -61.98 30.55 42.54
N ALA A 9 -61.72 31.63 41.79
CA ALA A 9 -60.54 31.86 40.98
C ALA A 9 -59.38 32.42 41.82
N ARG A 10 -58.13 32.14 41.39
CA ARG A 10 -57.01 33.12 41.32
C ARG A 10 -55.74 32.49 40.72
N THR A 11 -55.37 32.99 39.55
CA THR A 11 -54.02 33.06 38.94
C THR A 11 -53.11 33.94 39.85
N PRO A 12 -51.75 33.86 39.89
CA PRO A 12 -50.87 33.81 38.70
C PRO A 12 -49.46 33.16 38.81
N LYS A 13 -48.86 33.00 37.61
CA LYS A 13 -47.43 33.11 37.26
C LYS A 13 -46.40 32.27 38.04
N ALA A 14 -45.89 31.23 37.36
CA ALA A 14 -44.46 30.93 37.34
C ALA A 14 -44.10 30.31 35.99
N VAL A 15 -43.26 31.01 35.23
CA VAL A 15 -42.66 30.56 33.98
C VAL A 15 -41.51 29.65 34.36
N THR A 16 -41.56 28.37 34.00
CA THR A 16 -40.46 27.44 34.27
C THR A 16 -40.23 26.53 33.07
N PHE A 17 -39.25 26.93 32.28
CA PHE A 17 -38.35 26.10 31.48
C PHE A 17 -38.92 25.11 30.46
N LEU A 18 -38.80 25.55 29.21
CA LEU A 18 -38.53 24.80 28.00
C LEU A 18 -37.57 23.61 28.25
N ARG A 19 -38.06 22.37 28.14
CA ARG A 19 -37.27 21.19 27.80
C ARG A 19 -38.13 20.25 26.96
N ILE A 20 -37.91 20.31 25.66
CA ILE A 20 -38.52 19.41 24.68
C ILE A 20 -37.56 18.23 24.50
N PRO A 21 -37.92 16.99 24.89
CA PRO A 21 -37.26 15.82 24.35
C PRO A 21 -38.00 15.43 23.06
N VAL A 22 -37.61 15.99 21.93
CA VAL A 22 -37.98 15.41 20.63
C VAL A 22 -37.13 14.16 20.46
N LEU A 23 -37.71 12.99 20.76
CA LEU A 23 -37.18 11.70 20.36
C LEU A 23 -37.30 11.56 18.84
N LEU A 24 -36.41 12.24 18.12
CA LEU A 24 -36.15 12.00 16.70
C LEU A 24 -35.21 10.79 16.61
N ALA A 25 -35.79 9.60 16.71
CA ALA A 25 -35.14 8.37 16.28
C ALA A 25 -35.09 8.36 14.75
N VAL A 26 -34.15 9.10 14.18
CA VAL A 26 -33.75 8.92 12.78
C VAL A 26 -32.92 7.64 12.74
N GLY A 27 -33.61 6.51 12.65
CA GLY A 27 -33.00 5.26 12.26
C GLY A 27 -32.53 5.39 10.82
N MET A 28 -31.31 5.91 10.64
CA MET A 28 -30.59 5.75 9.38
C MET A 28 -30.32 4.26 9.24
N MET A 29 -31.21 3.56 8.55
CA MET A 29 -30.81 2.34 7.87
C MET A 29 -29.85 2.79 6.76
N THR A 30 -28.58 2.89 7.10
CA THR A 30 -27.53 2.97 6.08
C THR A 30 -27.60 1.65 5.32
N MET A 31 -28.29 1.70 4.18
CA MET A 31 -28.04 0.80 3.07
C MET A 31 -26.57 0.99 2.69
N GLY A 32 -25.68 0.24 3.35
CA GLY A 32 -24.35 -0.02 2.83
C GLY A 32 -24.52 -1.02 1.71
N SER A 33 -24.85 -0.52 0.53
CA SER A 33 -24.76 -1.28 -0.70
C SER A 33 -23.37 -1.91 -0.74
N GLY A 34 -23.32 -3.25 -0.80
CA GLY A 34 -22.16 -4.03 -1.22
C GLY A 34 -21.82 -3.70 -2.66
N MET A 35 -21.35 -2.48 -2.87
CA MET A 35 -21.06 -1.88 -4.15
C MET A 35 -19.58 -2.08 -4.42
N GLY A 36 -19.27 -3.29 -4.87
CA GLY A 36 -18.05 -3.65 -5.59
C GLY A 36 -16.77 -3.42 -4.82
N ASN A 37 -16.10 -4.52 -4.44
CA ASN A 37 -14.67 -4.52 -4.13
C ASN A 37 -13.95 -3.56 -5.09
N PRO A 38 -13.43 -2.40 -4.63
CA PRO A 38 -12.53 -1.60 -5.43
C PRO A 38 -11.20 -2.34 -5.36
N GLY A 39 -11.17 -3.52 -6.00
CA GLY A 39 -9.94 -4.17 -6.38
C GLY A 39 -9.09 -3.14 -7.11
N CYS A 40 -7.78 -3.37 -7.16
CA CYS A 40 -6.80 -2.34 -7.46
C CYS A 40 -7.05 -1.53 -8.76
N GLY A 41 -7.99 -1.90 -9.63
CA GLY A 41 -8.46 -1.22 -10.84
C GLY A 41 -9.23 0.11 -10.74
N GLY A 42 -9.43 0.72 -9.56
CA GLY A 42 -10.08 2.03 -9.43
C GLY A 42 -9.12 3.22 -9.64
N SER A 43 -9.53 4.23 -10.40
CA SER A 43 -8.69 5.40 -10.77
C SER A 43 -8.34 6.35 -9.61
N SER A 44 -8.92 6.17 -8.43
CA SER A 44 -8.64 6.96 -7.24
C SER A 44 -9.03 6.15 -6.01
N VAL A 45 -8.05 5.64 -5.27
CA VAL A 45 -8.34 4.97 -3.99
C VAL A 45 -7.31 5.39 -2.96
N SER A 46 -7.64 6.44 -2.22
CA SER A 46 -7.00 6.75 -0.93
C SER A 46 -7.37 5.71 0.14
N VAL A 47 -8.36 4.86 -0.12
CA VAL A 47 -8.82 3.78 0.78
C VAL A 47 -9.20 2.54 -0.04
N CYS A 48 -8.42 1.46 0.02
CA CYS A 48 -8.75 0.19 -0.62
C CYS A 48 -9.09 -0.87 0.44
N GLU A 49 -10.22 -1.56 0.26
CA GLU A 49 -10.64 -2.64 1.17
C GLU A 49 -9.76 -3.90 1.06
N GLY A 50 -8.97 -4.06 -0.02
CA GLY A 50 -8.25 -5.29 -0.37
C GLY A 50 -6.73 -5.18 -0.44
N GLY A 51 -6.10 -4.31 0.34
CA GLY A 51 -4.63 -4.24 0.43
C GLY A 51 -3.94 -3.56 -0.76
N CYS A 52 -4.67 -2.81 -1.60
CA CYS A 52 -4.08 -2.15 -2.77
C CYS A 52 -3.38 -0.82 -2.46
N ALA A 53 -3.35 -0.35 -1.22
CA ALA A 53 -2.71 0.91 -0.87
C ALA A 53 -1.18 0.77 -0.69
N ILE A 54 -0.52 0.07 -1.62
CA ILE A 54 0.92 -0.21 -1.61
C ILE A 54 1.77 0.84 -2.33
N ALA A 55 1.14 1.86 -2.92
CA ALA A 55 1.88 2.97 -3.52
C ALA A 55 2.57 3.79 -2.42
N GLY A 56 3.83 4.13 -2.57
CA GLY A 56 4.59 4.86 -1.56
C GLY A 56 6.09 4.72 -1.71
N THR A 57 6.80 5.35 -0.78
CA THR A 57 8.27 5.26 -0.69
C THR A 57 8.63 4.33 0.46
N TYR A 58 9.34 3.25 0.17
CA TYR A 58 9.74 2.24 1.13
C TYR A 58 11.24 2.34 1.41
N THR A 59 11.61 2.35 2.70
CA THR A 59 13.00 2.23 3.12
C THR A 59 13.45 0.78 2.95
N LEU A 60 14.42 0.55 2.06
CA LEU A 60 14.92 -0.79 1.74
C LEU A 60 16.07 -1.19 2.67
N GLN A 61 15.99 -2.38 3.25
CA GLN A 61 17.03 -2.97 4.09
C GLN A 61 17.33 -4.40 3.64
N PHE A 62 18.59 -4.69 3.33
CA PHE A 62 19.05 -6.04 3.03
C PHE A 62 19.48 -6.77 4.30
N ALA A 63 19.12 -8.05 4.41
CA ALA A 63 19.51 -8.91 5.53
C ALA A 63 21.04 -9.15 5.54
N ASP A 64 21.66 -9.21 4.37
CA ASP A 64 23.11 -9.30 4.20
C ASP A 64 23.60 -8.15 3.30
N THR A 65 24.52 -7.37 3.83
CA THR A 65 25.11 -6.18 3.19
C THR A 65 26.56 -6.41 2.76
N SER A 66 27.04 -7.66 2.83
CA SER A 66 28.36 -8.03 2.34
C SER A 66 28.55 -7.64 0.87
N PRO A 67 29.77 -7.23 0.47
CA PRO A 67 30.07 -6.91 -0.92
C PRO A 67 29.69 -8.06 -1.86
N PRO A 68 29.14 -7.77 -3.06
CA PRO A 68 28.64 -8.78 -3.99
C PRO A 68 29.75 -9.56 -4.74
N GLY A 69 31.03 -9.22 -4.50
CA GLY A 69 32.21 -9.88 -5.06
C GLY A 69 32.80 -9.16 -6.27
N ASP A 70 34.06 -9.49 -6.57
CA ASP A 70 34.92 -8.79 -7.54
C ASP A 70 34.30 -8.68 -8.94
N GLU A 71 33.59 -9.71 -9.41
CA GLU A 71 32.94 -9.72 -10.73
C GLU A 71 31.81 -8.68 -10.84
N CYS A 72 31.07 -8.44 -9.76
CA CYS A 72 30.05 -7.42 -9.70
C CYS A 72 30.66 -6.02 -9.61
N GLU A 73 31.72 -5.87 -8.80
CA GLU A 73 32.46 -4.62 -8.67
C GLU A 73 33.10 -4.19 -10.00
N ALA A 74 33.66 -5.14 -10.76
CA ALA A 74 34.23 -4.89 -12.09
C ALA A 74 33.19 -4.34 -13.09
N LEU A 75 31.92 -4.71 -12.92
CA LEU A 75 30.79 -4.21 -13.71
C LEU A 75 30.15 -2.94 -13.12
N GLY A 76 30.65 -2.44 -11.98
CA GLY A 76 30.04 -1.33 -11.25
C GLY A 76 28.67 -1.66 -10.65
N LEU A 77 28.36 -2.94 -10.47
CA LEU A 77 27.09 -3.43 -9.95
C LEU A 77 27.20 -3.69 -8.44
N GLY A 78 26.17 -3.29 -7.71
CA GLY A 78 26.12 -3.35 -6.26
C GLY A 78 24.73 -3.61 -5.72
N LEU A 79 24.62 -3.68 -4.39
CA LEU A 79 23.32 -3.56 -3.75
C LEU A 79 22.81 -2.11 -3.90
N PRO A 80 21.53 -1.92 -4.27
CA PRO A 80 20.94 -0.59 -4.42
C PRO A 80 20.88 0.11 -3.06
N LYS A 81 21.12 1.43 -3.04
CA LYS A 81 21.23 2.23 -1.81
C LYS A 81 20.08 3.21 -1.59
N GLY A 82 19.16 3.30 -2.55
CA GLY A 82 18.00 4.20 -2.50
C GLY A 82 16.73 3.54 -1.97
N PRO A 83 15.67 4.34 -1.74
CA PRO A 83 14.36 3.80 -1.40
C PRO A 83 13.75 3.08 -2.60
N LEU A 84 12.87 2.12 -2.31
CA LEU A 84 11.99 1.51 -3.29
C LEU A 84 10.74 2.39 -3.41
N VAL A 85 10.58 3.11 -4.51
CA VAL A 85 9.40 3.96 -4.75
C VAL A 85 8.41 3.17 -5.59
N VAL A 86 7.26 2.81 -5.04
CA VAL A 86 6.19 2.06 -5.71
C VAL A 86 5.06 3.00 -6.12
N ASN A 87 4.63 2.90 -7.37
CA ASN A 87 3.43 3.56 -7.87
C ASN A 87 2.45 2.51 -8.39
N LEU A 88 1.16 2.77 -8.20
CA LEU A 88 0.10 1.87 -8.64
C LEU A 88 -0.85 2.61 -9.58
N SER A 89 -1.15 1.99 -10.72
CA SER A 89 -2.14 2.46 -11.69
C SER A 89 -3.03 1.29 -12.07
N GLY A 90 -4.18 1.17 -11.42
CA GLY A 90 -5.01 -0.02 -11.56
C GLY A 90 -4.30 -1.22 -10.90
N THR A 91 -4.28 -2.35 -11.60
CA THR A 91 -3.52 -3.54 -11.18
C THR A 91 -2.05 -3.50 -11.62
N TYR A 92 -1.62 -2.45 -12.31
CA TYR A 92 -0.24 -2.33 -12.78
C TYR A 92 0.59 -1.55 -11.77
N ALA A 93 1.59 -2.21 -11.20
CA ALA A 93 2.54 -1.60 -10.27
C ALA A 93 3.85 -1.30 -11.00
N THR A 94 4.35 -0.10 -10.81
CA THR A 94 5.71 0.30 -11.22
C THR A 94 6.52 0.60 -9.99
N ALA A 95 7.82 0.39 -10.05
CA ALA A 95 8.72 0.80 -9.00
C ALA A 95 10.00 1.43 -9.55
N THR A 96 10.59 2.32 -8.76
CA THR A 96 11.90 2.88 -9.04
C THR A 96 12.85 2.57 -7.89
N LEU A 97 14.05 2.10 -8.21
CA LEU A 97 15.08 1.82 -7.22
C LEU A 97 16.46 2.14 -7.80
N ASP A 98 17.15 3.12 -7.24
CA ASP A 98 18.50 3.52 -7.69
C ASP A 98 18.56 3.81 -9.21
N GLY A 99 17.51 4.44 -9.75
CA GLY A 99 17.35 4.72 -11.17
C GLY A 99 16.79 3.56 -12.01
N ALA A 100 16.77 2.34 -11.48
CA ALA A 100 16.15 1.18 -12.12
C ALA A 100 14.63 1.36 -12.19
N SER A 101 14.03 1.18 -13.36
CA SER A 101 12.58 1.07 -13.51
C SER A 101 12.16 -0.39 -13.49
N LEU A 102 11.27 -0.74 -12.58
CA LEU A 102 10.71 -2.07 -12.41
C LEU A 102 9.20 -2.03 -12.61
N SER A 103 8.61 -3.15 -13.01
CA SER A 103 7.15 -3.24 -13.11
C SER A 103 6.63 -4.64 -12.88
N THR A 104 5.34 -4.72 -12.55
CA THR A 104 4.61 -5.97 -12.39
C THR A 104 3.10 -5.75 -12.41
N TYR A 105 2.33 -6.83 -12.35
CA TYR A 105 0.91 -6.78 -12.03
C TYR A 105 0.72 -7.18 -10.57
N TYR A 106 0.00 -6.35 -9.82
CA TYR A 106 -0.32 -6.56 -8.42
C TYR A 106 -1.83 -6.75 -8.25
N TYR A 107 -2.19 -7.86 -7.60
CA TYR A 107 -3.58 -8.29 -7.43
C TYR A 107 -3.93 -8.47 -5.95
N GLY A 108 -3.69 -7.46 -5.11
CA GLY A 108 -4.24 -7.30 -3.75
C GLY A 108 -4.51 -8.59 -2.97
N GLU A 109 -5.59 -8.65 -2.19
CA GLU A 109 -6.12 -9.96 -1.80
C GLU A 109 -6.71 -10.71 -3.02
N PRO A 110 -6.48 -12.03 -3.16
CA PRO A 110 -5.82 -12.92 -2.19
C PRO A 110 -4.30 -13.06 -2.39
N SER A 111 -3.73 -12.46 -3.45
CA SER A 111 -2.33 -12.64 -3.84
C SER A 111 -1.53 -11.38 -3.53
N TRP A 112 -1.06 -11.27 -2.28
CA TRP A 112 -0.16 -10.20 -1.83
C TRP A 112 1.25 -10.29 -2.45
N GLU A 113 1.43 -11.07 -3.50
CA GLU A 113 2.69 -11.22 -4.22
C GLU A 113 3.00 -9.96 -5.02
N LEU A 114 4.24 -9.50 -4.91
CA LEU A 114 4.77 -8.34 -5.61
C LEU A 114 6.08 -8.76 -6.30
N ASN A 115 5.95 -9.21 -7.55
CA ASN A 115 7.07 -9.72 -8.34
C ASN A 115 7.57 -8.66 -9.33
N LEU A 116 8.39 -7.71 -8.88
CA LEU A 116 8.89 -6.61 -9.71
C LEU A 116 10.05 -7.06 -10.60
N PHE A 117 10.01 -6.67 -11.88
CA PHE A 117 11.06 -6.97 -12.85
C PHE A 117 11.49 -5.73 -13.61
N GLY A 118 12.79 -5.62 -13.89
CA GLY A 118 13.35 -4.64 -14.82
C GLY A 118 14.64 -5.12 -15.46
N SER A 119 14.99 -4.54 -16.61
CA SER A 119 16.23 -4.83 -17.34
C SER A 119 16.92 -3.52 -17.71
N GLN A 120 18.25 -3.50 -17.61
CA GLN A 120 19.06 -2.32 -17.88
C GLN A 120 20.32 -2.66 -18.66
N THR A 121 20.61 -1.83 -19.64
CA THR A 121 21.82 -1.94 -20.48
C THR A 121 22.99 -1.28 -19.77
N LEU A 122 24.12 -2.00 -19.64
CA LEU A 122 25.39 -1.46 -19.15
C LEU A 122 26.27 -1.01 -20.31
N THR A 123 26.35 -1.83 -21.35
CA THR A 123 27.10 -1.58 -22.59
C THR A 123 26.30 -2.14 -23.77
N GLU A 124 26.78 -1.96 -25.01
CA GLU A 124 26.13 -2.52 -26.19
C GLU A 124 25.94 -4.04 -26.15
N THR A 125 26.83 -4.75 -25.44
CA THR A 125 26.82 -6.22 -25.36
C THR A 125 26.39 -6.75 -24.00
N THR A 126 26.31 -5.90 -22.97
CA THR A 126 26.10 -6.32 -21.58
C THR A 126 24.90 -5.61 -20.97
N TRP A 127 24.02 -6.37 -20.33
CA TRP A 127 22.85 -5.89 -19.63
C TRP A 127 22.66 -6.67 -18.33
N TYR A 128 21.79 -6.20 -17.44
CA TYR A 128 21.40 -6.95 -16.25
C TYR A 128 19.90 -6.90 -16.03
N ASN A 129 19.40 -7.94 -15.39
CA ASN A 129 18.03 -8.00 -14.93
C ASN A 129 18.00 -7.82 -13.41
N THR A 130 17.01 -7.09 -12.95
CA THR A 130 16.68 -6.93 -11.54
C THR A 130 15.32 -7.54 -11.29
N VAL A 131 15.23 -8.41 -10.29
CA VAL A 131 14.01 -9.10 -9.88
C VAL A 131 13.84 -8.93 -8.39
N PHE A 132 12.64 -8.53 -7.97
CA PHE A 132 12.18 -8.65 -6.60
C PHE A 132 11.08 -9.68 -6.57
N THR A 133 11.29 -10.78 -5.87
CA THR A 133 10.25 -11.76 -5.57
C THR A 133 9.81 -11.52 -4.14
N ALA A 134 8.64 -10.93 -3.95
CA ALA A 134 8.25 -10.39 -2.64
C ALA A 134 6.78 -10.57 -2.32
N THR A 135 6.45 -10.38 -1.04
CA THR A 135 5.09 -10.41 -0.52
C THR A 135 4.85 -9.19 0.36
N VAL A 136 3.66 -8.61 0.28
CA VAL A 136 3.18 -7.59 1.22
C VAL A 136 2.75 -8.27 2.51
N ALA A 137 3.38 -7.94 3.63
CA ALA A 137 3.09 -8.54 4.92
C ALA A 137 1.70 -8.18 5.43
N ALA A 138 1.08 -9.09 6.17
CA ALA A 138 -0.20 -8.84 6.84
C ALA A 138 -0.03 -8.02 8.13
N PRO A 139 -0.97 -7.13 8.46
CA PRO A 139 -2.12 -6.72 7.64
C PRO A 139 -1.67 -5.86 6.45
N ALA A 140 -2.25 -6.12 5.27
CA ALA A 140 -1.96 -5.31 4.09
C ALA A 140 -2.53 -3.88 4.26
N PRO A 141 -1.85 -2.86 3.72
CA PRO A 141 -2.27 -1.47 3.91
C PRO A 141 -3.59 -1.17 3.18
N GLN A 142 -4.51 -0.54 3.88
CA GLN A 142 -5.80 -0.10 3.35
C GLN A 142 -5.77 1.37 2.94
N SER A 143 -4.88 2.18 3.50
CA SER A 143 -4.64 3.59 3.12
C SER A 143 -3.18 3.87 2.77
N ASP A 144 -2.93 5.01 2.11
CA ASP A 144 -1.58 5.50 1.80
C ASP A 144 -0.79 5.91 3.05
N THR A 145 -1.48 6.16 4.16
CA THR A 145 -0.88 6.48 5.47
C THR A 145 -0.64 5.26 6.36
N ASP A 146 -1.15 4.09 5.98
CA ASP A 146 -0.96 2.87 6.77
C ASP A 146 0.50 2.42 6.71
N SER A 147 1.01 1.89 7.82
CA SER A 147 2.30 1.19 7.80
C SER A 147 2.24 -0.01 6.86
N SER A 148 3.29 -0.24 6.10
CA SER A 148 3.37 -1.37 5.17
C SER A 148 4.76 -1.96 5.14
N THR A 149 4.83 -3.29 5.14
CA THR A 149 6.08 -4.04 5.02
C THR A 149 6.03 -4.93 3.79
N ILE A 150 7.08 -4.87 2.97
CA ILE A 150 7.31 -5.77 1.84
C ILE A 150 8.54 -6.60 2.17
N GLU A 151 8.43 -7.92 2.08
CA GLU A 151 9.55 -8.84 2.37
C GLU A 151 9.76 -9.78 1.20
N GLY A 152 11.02 -10.10 0.91
CA GLY A 152 11.31 -10.97 -0.22
C GLY A 152 12.78 -11.18 -0.52
N GLU A 153 13.04 -11.67 -1.73
CA GLU A 153 14.37 -11.84 -2.30
C GLU A 153 14.58 -10.81 -3.43
N TYR A 154 15.69 -10.11 -3.35
CA TYR A 154 16.27 -9.35 -4.44
C TYR A 154 17.24 -10.23 -5.21
N LYS A 155 17.12 -10.23 -6.52
CA LYS A 155 18.06 -10.86 -7.43
C LYS A 155 18.50 -9.87 -8.51
N LEU A 156 19.81 -9.77 -8.72
CA LEU A 156 20.40 -9.14 -9.89
C LEU A 156 21.24 -10.17 -10.63
N GLU A 157 21.10 -10.22 -11.95
CA GLU A 157 21.89 -11.11 -12.79
C GLU A 157 22.30 -10.37 -14.07
N SER A 158 23.62 -10.31 -14.33
CA SER A 158 24.14 -9.76 -15.57
C SER A 158 24.23 -10.82 -16.67
N TYR A 159 24.08 -10.36 -17.89
CA TYR A 159 24.17 -11.14 -19.12
C TYR A 159 25.02 -10.37 -20.11
N SER A 160 25.76 -11.12 -20.94
CA SER A 160 26.52 -10.55 -22.03
C SER A 160 26.45 -11.46 -23.25
N SER A 161 26.44 -10.86 -24.43
CA SER A 161 26.64 -11.58 -25.69
C SER A 161 28.11 -11.96 -25.90
N ASP A 162 29.04 -11.31 -25.18
CA ASP A 162 30.44 -11.72 -25.11
C ASP A 162 30.60 -12.87 -24.10
N LYS A 163 31.10 -14.01 -24.59
CA LYS A 163 31.32 -15.21 -23.76
C LYS A 163 32.45 -15.06 -22.75
N THR A 164 33.30 -14.04 -22.93
CA THR A 164 34.43 -13.76 -22.04
C THR A 164 34.10 -12.71 -20.98
N ALA A 165 32.94 -12.07 -21.07
CA ALA A 165 32.54 -11.06 -20.11
C ALA A 165 32.21 -11.66 -18.73
N SER A 166 32.62 -10.93 -17.70
CA SER A 166 32.27 -11.19 -16.31
C SER A 166 30.76 -11.34 -16.10
N LYS A 167 30.38 -12.28 -15.23
CA LYS A 167 28.99 -12.49 -14.81
C LYS A 167 28.85 -12.07 -13.35
N CYS A 168 27.89 -11.20 -13.09
CA CYS A 168 27.52 -10.77 -11.76
C CYS A 168 26.19 -11.40 -11.37
N ILE A 169 26.13 -12.03 -10.20
CA ILE A 169 24.90 -12.53 -9.61
C ILE A 169 24.85 -12.07 -8.16
N ILE A 170 23.84 -11.27 -7.83
CA ILE A 170 23.56 -10.83 -6.47
C ILE A 170 22.23 -11.44 -6.06
N ARG A 171 22.18 -12.06 -4.89
CA ARG A 171 20.93 -12.51 -4.26
C ARG A 171 20.93 -12.14 -2.80
N ARG A 172 19.92 -11.41 -2.34
CA ARG A 172 19.79 -10.99 -0.94
C ARG A 172 18.33 -10.98 -0.53
N ASN A 173 18.06 -11.45 0.68
CA ASN A 173 16.78 -11.19 1.31
C ASN A 173 16.71 -9.72 1.70
N PHE A 174 15.51 -9.14 1.62
CA PHE A 174 15.27 -7.75 1.98
C PHE A 174 13.95 -7.60 2.73
N THR A 175 13.88 -6.51 3.46
CA THR A 175 12.65 -5.95 4.01
C THR A 175 12.56 -4.49 3.55
N ALA A 176 11.39 -4.05 3.12
CA ALA A 176 11.13 -2.67 2.76
C ALA A 176 9.93 -2.14 3.55
N THR A 177 10.10 -1.04 4.28
CA THR A 177 9.06 -0.49 5.17
C THR A 177 8.65 0.92 4.78
N ARG A 178 7.35 1.18 4.79
CA ARG A 178 6.74 2.51 4.69
C ARG A 178 6.20 2.92 6.05
#